data_AF-A0A3E1E8G5-F1
#
_entry.id   AF-A0A3E1E8G5-F1
#
_cell.length_a   1.000
_cell.length_b   1.000
_cell.length_c   1.000
_cell.angle_alpha   90.00
_cell.angle_beta   90.00
_cell.angle_gamma   90.00
#
_symmetry.space_group_name_H-M   'P 1'
#
loop_
_entity.id
_entity.type
_entity.pdbx_description
1 polymer ?
#
loop_
_entity_poly.entity_id
_entity_poly.type
_entity_poly.pdbx_seq_one_letter_code
_entity_poly.pdbx_strand_id
1 'polypeptide(L)'
;MSAPALTSLQQICPQIRQLGEHLVPYTSLLDPETVAFVRNASTEIVKCIGELPPQSDAALENQEIRHDLRNKIAGVRGSCELILMDLPPSHTVVPAVKQMIIFSDQVVAVLNSVRGR
;
A
#
# COMPACT_ATOMS: atom_id res chain seq x y z
N MET A 1 -8.37 -23.34 -3.40
CA MET A 1 -9.24 -22.18 -3.69
C MET A 1 -8.52 -20.97 -3.15
N SER A 2 -8.26 -19.96 -3.98
CA SER A 2 -7.64 -18.70 -3.52
C SER A 2 -8.61 -17.98 -2.57
N ALA A 3 -8.08 -17.28 -1.56
CA ALA A 3 -8.90 -16.43 -0.71
C ALA A 3 -9.58 -15.32 -1.55
N PRO A 4 -10.77 -14.84 -1.17
CA PRO A 4 -11.40 -13.68 -1.81
C PRO A 4 -10.42 -12.51 -1.89
N ALA A 5 -10.52 -11.69 -2.94
CA ALA A 5 -9.64 -10.56 -3.14
C ALA A 5 -9.71 -9.58 -1.97
N LEU A 6 -10.91 -9.31 -1.45
CA LEU A 6 -11.10 -8.45 -0.28
C LEU A 6 -10.41 -9.01 0.97
N THR A 7 -10.50 -10.32 1.22
CA THR A 7 -9.80 -10.96 2.35
C THR A 7 -8.28 -10.79 2.21
N SER A 8 -7.75 -10.93 1.00
CA SER A 8 -6.32 -10.74 0.74
C SER A 8 -5.89 -9.28 1.01
N LEU A 9 -6.68 -8.30 0.55
CA LEU A 9 -6.43 -6.88 0.85
C LEU A 9 -6.50 -6.58 2.34
N GLN A 10 -7.47 -7.16 3.05
CA GLN A 10 -7.62 -7.01 4.50
C GLN A 10 -6.44 -7.60 5.29
N GLN A 11 -5.69 -8.55 4.72
CA GLN A 11 -4.48 -9.11 5.32
C GLN A 11 -3.23 -8.27 5.00
N ILE A 12 -3.11 -7.77 3.76
CA ILE A 12 -1.92 -7.07 3.28
C ILE A 12 -1.92 -5.60 3.71
N CYS A 13 -3.04 -4.88 3.58
CA CYS A 13 -3.09 -3.43 3.83
C CYS A 13 -2.71 -3.02 5.26
N PRO A 14 -3.08 -3.77 6.32
CA PRO A 14 -2.59 -3.48 7.67
C PRO A 14 -1.06 -3.58 7.80
N GLN A 15 -0.42 -4.49 7.06
CA GLN A 15 1.04 -4.62 7.05
C GLN A 15 1.70 -3.41 6.38
N ILE A 16 1.09 -2.88 5.31
CA ILE A 16 1.53 -1.63 4.68
C ILE A 16 1.43 -0.47 5.68
N ARG A 17 0.29 -0.29 6.36
CA ARG A 17 0.17 0.75 7.39
C ARG A 17 1.21 0.59 8.49
N GLN A 18 1.43 -0.62 8.99
CA GLN A 18 2.44 -0.88 10.02
C GLN A 18 3.83 -0.49 9.54
N LEU A 19 4.22 -0.82 8.30
CA LEU A 19 5.50 -0.41 7.74
C LEU A 19 5.59 1.11 7.59
N GLY A 20 4.51 1.78 7.17
CA GLY A 20 4.45 3.25 7.07
C GLY A 20 4.73 3.94 8.41
N GLU A 21 4.19 3.41 9.51
CA GLU A 21 4.48 3.91 10.86
C GLU A 21 5.95 3.68 11.26
N HIS A 22 6.57 2.57 10.82
CA HIS A 22 8.00 2.32 11.05
C HIS A 22 8.93 3.28 10.29
N LEU A 23 8.43 3.95 9.24
CA LEU A 23 9.20 4.95 8.49
C LEU A 23 9.24 6.32 9.20
N VAL A 24 8.35 6.58 10.16
CA VAL A 24 8.24 7.89 10.85
C VAL A 24 9.55 8.42 11.46
N PRO A 25 10.44 7.59 12.04
CA PRO A 25 11.73 8.06 12.55
C PRO A 25 12.69 8.56 11.47
N TYR A 26 12.41 8.28 10.19
CA TYR A 26 13.22 8.70 9.06
C TYR A 26 12.65 9.97 8.43
N THR A 27 13.56 10.85 7.99
CA THR A 27 13.24 12.05 7.20
C THR A 27 13.99 11.94 5.89
N SER A 28 13.28 12.01 4.77
CA SER A 28 13.93 12.00 3.45
C SER A 28 14.61 13.33 3.16
N LEU A 29 15.80 13.27 2.58
CA LEU A 29 16.59 14.43 2.17
C LEU A 29 16.18 14.94 0.78
N LEU A 30 15.57 14.08 -0.05
CA LEU A 30 15.06 14.44 -1.37
C LEU A 30 13.74 15.22 -1.27
N ASP A 31 12.83 14.74 -0.42
CA ASP A 31 11.56 15.39 -0.16
C ASP A 31 11.08 15.05 1.27
N PRO A 32 11.13 16.03 2.21
CA PRO A 32 10.73 15.84 3.61
C PRO A 32 9.29 15.35 3.79
N GLU A 33 8.40 15.58 2.82
CA GLU A 33 7.00 15.16 2.89
C GLU A 33 6.80 13.69 2.50
N THR A 34 7.78 13.05 1.85
CA THR A 34 7.64 11.67 1.32
C THR A 34 7.23 10.67 2.39
N VAL A 35 7.84 10.75 3.58
CA VAL A 35 7.55 9.82 4.69
C VAL A 35 6.15 10.09 5.26
N ALA A 36 5.79 11.36 5.42
CA ALA A 36 4.47 11.75 5.89
C ALA A 36 3.38 11.32 4.89
N PHE A 37 3.64 11.48 3.59
CA PHE A 37 2.79 11.00 2.52
C PHE A 37 2.57 9.49 2.61
N VAL A 38 3.64 8.68 2.72
CA VAL A 38 3.54 7.21 2.83
C VAL A 38 2.70 6.80 4.04
N ARG A 39 2.91 7.43 5.20
CA ARG A 39 2.13 7.15 6.41
C ARG A 39 0.65 7.50 6.23
N ASN A 40 0.36 8.68 5.68
CA ASN A 40 -1.02 9.14 5.50
C ASN A 40 -1.74 8.26 4.46
N ALA A 41 -1.13 8.02 3.30
CA ALA A 41 -1.69 7.19 2.24
C ALA A 41 -1.91 5.75 2.70
N SER A 42 -0.98 5.15 3.44
CA SER A 42 -1.16 3.79 3.98
C SER A 42 -2.29 3.70 5.02
N THR A 43 -2.51 4.76 5.80
CA THR A 43 -3.67 4.87 6.71
C THR A 43 -4.99 4.97 5.94
N GLU A 44 -5.04 5.81 4.90
CA GLU A 44 -6.21 5.94 4.04
C GLU A 44 -6.57 4.64 3.35
N ILE A 45 -5.58 3.89 2.84
CA ILE A 45 -5.82 2.58 2.20
C ILE A 45 -6.51 1.62 3.18
N VAL A 46 -6.03 1.51 4.42
CA VAL A 46 -6.66 0.64 5.43
C VAL A 46 -8.08 1.10 5.75
N LYS A 47 -8.30 2.41 5.84
CA LYS A 47 -9.64 2.97 6.06
C LYS A 47 -10.59 2.63 4.91
N CYS A 48 -10.17 2.87 3.66
CA CYS A 48 -10.97 2.54 2.49
C CYS A 48 -11.35 1.06 2.47
N ILE A 49 -10.40 0.15 2.76
CA ILE A 49 -10.68 -1.30 2.81
C ILE A 49 -11.62 -1.67 3.97
N GLY A 50 -11.50 -1.01 5.13
CA GLY A 50 -12.37 -1.24 6.29
C GLY A 50 -13.81 -0.74 6.10
N GLU A 51 -14.02 0.24 5.22
CA GLU A 51 -15.34 0.76 4.87
C GLU A 51 -16.07 -0.11 3.82
N LEU A 52 -15.37 -1.04 3.16
CA LEU A 52 -16.00 -1.95 2.21
C LEU A 52 -16.86 -2.99 2.95
N PRO A 53 -18.04 -3.36 2.39
CA PRO A 53 -18.89 -4.40 2.94
C PRO A 53 -18.09 -5.70 3.18
N PRO A 54 -18.15 -6.26 4.39
CA PRO A 54 -17.38 -7.46 4.72
C PRO A 54 -17.91 -8.66 3.91
N GLN A 55 -17.00 -9.52 3.46
CA GLN A 55 -17.25 -10.87 2.91
C GLN A 55 -17.71 -10.99 1.44
N SER A 56 -17.61 -9.95 0.61
CA SER A 56 -17.81 -10.13 -0.83
C SER A 56 -16.89 -9.26 -1.67
N ASP A 57 -16.35 -9.85 -2.73
CA ASP A 57 -15.59 -9.13 -3.77
C ASP A 57 -16.50 -8.20 -4.60
N ALA A 58 -17.83 -8.22 -4.40
CA ALA A 58 -18.78 -7.34 -5.08
C ALA A 58 -18.43 -5.85 -4.96
N ALA A 59 -17.90 -5.41 -3.81
CA ALA A 59 -17.45 -4.02 -3.65
C ALA A 59 -16.24 -3.72 -4.55
N LEU A 60 -15.37 -4.71 -4.75
CA LEU A 60 -14.22 -4.62 -5.65
C LEU A 60 -14.63 -4.79 -7.12
N GLU A 61 -15.86 -5.18 -7.47
CA GLU A 61 -16.33 -5.14 -8.87
C GLU A 61 -16.53 -3.70 -9.36
N ASN A 62 -16.72 -2.73 -8.45
CA ASN A 62 -16.74 -1.30 -8.78
C ASN A 62 -15.35 -0.84 -9.28
N GLN A 63 -15.29 -0.40 -10.54
CA GLN A 63 -14.06 0.03 -11.18
C GLN A 63 -13.47 1.30 -10.56
N GLU A 64 -14.29 2.23 -10.07
CA GLU A 64 -13.84 3.47 -9.42
C GLU A 64 -13.13 3.16 -8.11
N ILE A 65 -13.70 2.26 -7.29
CA ILE A 65 -13.07 1.80 -6.04
C ILE A 65 -11.72 1.16 -6.33
N ARG A 66 -11.64 0.25 -7.32
CA ARG A 66 -10.35 -0.36 -7.70
C ARG A 66 -9.36 0.68 -8.22
N HIS A 67 -9.83 1.66 -8.99
CA HIS A 67 -8.98 2.71 -9.54
C HIS A 67 -8.39 3.60 -8.44
N ASP A 68 -9.21 4.06 -7.49
CA ASP A 68 -8.75 4.86 -6.35
C ASP A 68 -7.72 4.09 -5.50
N LEU A 69 -8.02 2.82 -5.17
CA LEU A 69 -7.07 1.97 -4.44
C LEU A 69 -5.75 1.78 -5.21
N ARG A 70 -5.80 1.59 -6.54
CA ARG A 70 -4.59 1.51 -7.38
C ARG A 70 -3.79 2.81 -7.37
N ASN A 71 -4.45 3.97 -7.42
CA ASN A 71 -3.76 5.26 -7.39
C ASN A 71 -3.08 5.48 -6.04
N LYS A 72 -3.78 5.23 -4.93
CA LYS A 72 -3.20 5.36 -3.58
C LYS A 72 -2.01 4.43 -3.40
N ILE A 73 -2.12 3.16 -3.81
CA ILE A 73 -1.01 2.21 -3.66
C ILE A 73 0.17 2.52 -4.59
N ALA A 74 -0.10 3.01 -5.81
CA ALA A 74 0.95 3.46 -6.72
C ALA A 74 1.73 4.65 -6.13
N GLY A 75 1.04 5.59 -5.48
CA GLY A 75 1.67 6.70 -4.76
C GLY A 75 2.61 6.21 -3.65
N VAL A 76 2.15 5.26 -2.81
CA VAL A 76 2.99 4.65 -1.76
C VAL A 76 4.21 3.98 -2.37
N ARG A 77 4.02 3.16 -3.41
CA ARG A 77 5.10 2.44 -4.09
C ARG A 77 6.15 3.40 -4.67
N GLY A 78 5.72 4.44 -5.39
CA GLY A 78 6.63 5.42 -5.99
C GLY A 78 7.39 6.22 -4.92
N SER A 79 6.74 6.58 -3.83
CA SER A 79 7.39 7.25 -2.70
C SER A 79 8.45 6.36 -2.04
N CYS A 80 8.18 5.06 -1.91
CA CYS A 80 9.19 4.11 -1.42
C CYS A 80 10.40 4.00 -2.35
N GLU A 81 10.21 4.09 -3.68
CA GLU A 81 11.34 4.11 -4.62
C GLU A 81 12.20 5.36 -4.44
N LEU A 82 11.59 6.54 -4.22
CA LEU A 82 12.32 7.77 -3.91
C LEU A 82 13.11 7.64 -2.60
N ILE A 83 12.51 7.06 -1.56
CA ILE A 83 13.20 6.80 -0.28
C ILE A 83 14.40 5.88 -0.49
N LEU A 84 14.28 4.83 -1.32
CA LEU A 84 15.41 3.93 -1.61
C LEU A 84 16.53 4.61 -2.40
N MET A 85 16.22 5.62 -3.22
CA MET A 85 17.24 6.41 -3.94
C MET A 85 18.03 7.33 -3.00
N ASP A 86 17.39 7.81 -1.92
CA ASP A 86 18.01 8.69 -0.93
C ASP A 86 18.90 7.94 0.07
N LEU A 87 18.62 6.66 0.29
CA LEU A 87 19.23 5.89 1.37
C LEU A 87 20.43 5.05 0.90
N PRO A 88 21.51 4.96 1.71
CA PRO A 88 22.52 3.94 1.48
C PRO A 88 21.91 2.54 1.69
N PRO A 89 22.35 1.50 0.95
CA PRO A 89 21.77 0.16 1.02
C PRO A 89 21.78 -0.48 2.43
N SER A 90 22.68 -0.02 3.30
CA SER A 90 22.83 -0.48 4.69
C SER A 90 21.92 0.23 5.70
N HIS A 91 21.16 1.24 5.28
CA HIS A 91 20.31 1.99 6.20
C HIS A 91 19.22 1.08 6.79
N THR A 92 18.94 1.26 8.09
CA THR A 92 18.09 0.36 8.89
C THR A 92 16.66 0.24 8.39
N VAL A 93 16.14 1.27 7.70
CA VAL A 93 14.78 1.27 7.13
C VAL A 93 14.69 0.65 5.74
N VAL A 94 15.81 0.40 5.05
CA VAL A 94 15.81 -0.16 3.68
C VAL A 94 15.04 -1.49 3.58
N PRO A 95 15.17 -2.46 4.51
CA PRO A 95 14.37 -3.68 4.47
C PRO A 95 12.87 -3.41 4.55
N ALA A 96 12.44 -2.46 5.40
CA ALA A 96 11.04 -2.09 5.55
C ALA A 96 10.48 -1.45 4.28
N VAL A 97 11.24 -0.54 3.66
CA VAL A 97 10.84 0.12 2.40
C VAL A 97 10.73 -0.88 1.25
N LYS A 98 11.68 -1.83 1.14
CA LYS A 98 11.60 -2.92 0.16
C LYS A 98 10.38 -3.81 0.39
N GLN A 99 10.10 -4.16 1.64
CA GLN A 99 8.91 -4.96 1.98
C GLN A 99 7.61 -4.22 1.62
N MET A 100 7.59 -2.89 1.78
CA MET A 100 6.46 -2.05 1.42
C MET A 100 6.20 -2.03 -0.09
N ILE A 101 7.25 -2.01 -0.91
CA ILE A 101 7.13 -2.16 -2.38
C ILE A 101 6.54 -3.54 -2.72
N ILE A 102 7.04 -4.61 -2.11
CA ILE A 102 6.53 -5.97 -2.33
C ILE A 102 5.03 -6.06 -2.00
N PHE A 103 4.61 -5.54 -0.85
CA PHE A 103 3.19 -5.53 -0.48
C PHE A 103 2.35 -4.63 -1.40
N SER A 104 2.91 -3.53 -1.88
CA SER A 104 2.23 -2.67 -2.86
C SER A 104 1.97 -3.40 -4.17
N ASP A 105 2.97 -4.13 -4.67
CA ASP A 105 2.83 -4.96 -5.88
C ASP A 105 1.82 -6.09 -5.67
N GLN A 106 1.79 -6.71 -4.48
CA GLN A 106 0.78 -7.72 -4.13
C GLN A 106 -0.64 -7.14 -4.10
N VAL A 107 -0.85 -5.94 -3.54
CA VAL A 107 -2.15 -5.26 -3.56
C VAL A 107 -2.60 -5.02 -5.01
N VAL A 108 -1.72 -4.52 -5.88
CA VAL A 108 -2.04 -4.31 -7.30
C VAL A 108 -2.41 -5.63 -7.98
N ALA A 109 -1.67 -6.71 -7.71
CA ALA A 109 -1.97 -8.03 -8.26
C ALA A 109 -3.35 -8.54 -7.81
N VAL A 110 -3.71 -8.37 -6.53
CA VAL A 110 -5.04 -8.71 -6.01
C VAL A 110 -6.12 -7.89 -6.69
N LEU A 111 -5.95 -6.57 -6.81
CA LEU A 111 -6.91 -5.68 -7.48
C LEU A 111 -7.10 -6.02 -8.97
N ASN A 112 -6.06 -6.51 -9.63
CA ASN A 112 -6.12 -6.93 -11.05
C ASN A 112 -6.72 -8.33 -11.23
N SER A 113 -6.73 -9.16 -10.17
CA SER A 113 -7.37 -10.48 -10.21
C SER A 113 -8.89 -10.42 -10.22
N VAL A 114 -9.46 -9.30 -9.71
CA VAL A 114 -10.90 -9.05 -9.74
C VAL A 114 -11.33 -8.68 -11.16
N ARG A 115 -11.98 -9.61 -11.84
CA ARG A 115 -12.60 -9.38 -13.15
C ARG A 115 -13.83 -8.49 -12.95
N GLY A 116 -13.79 -7.26 -13.46
CA GLY A 116 -15.00 -6.45 -13.61
C GLY A 116 -15.95 -7.17 -14.55
N ARG A 117 -17.20 -7.37 -14.13
CA ARG A 117 -18.30 -7.71 -15.04
C ARG A 117 -18.81 -6.45 -15.72
#